data_AF-A0A365N5E4-F1
#
_entry.id   AF-A0A365N5E4-F1
#
_cell.length_a   1.000
_cell.length_b   1.000
_cell.length_c   1.000
_cell.angle_alpha   90.00
_cell.angle_beta   90.00
_cell.angle_gamma   90.00
#
_symmetry.space_group_name_H-M   'P 1'
#
loop_
_entity.id
_entity.type
_entity.pdbx_description
1 polymer ?
#
loop_
_entity_poly.entity_id
_entity_poly.type
_entity_poly.pdbx_seq_one_letter_code
_entity_poly.pdbx_strand_id
1 'polypeptide(L)'
;MFDSTTQAQEVAAGFRGVIAGKTFVITGVGSGGLGAAVCEALAPYSPGVLIITGRDIQRPQAVAKALIDQHADLKVSVIQMDLASTKSVENAAQEIKKVASRIHVLVNNAGVMCIQDRTLIEPGIEDHLAINYVGHFLLAKLLAEHLRSPEASGRVINVSSSAHTVSPFRFGDPHFVGSSNLPPDQEPSREACRAFDIPWESAYSPLVAYA
;
A
#
# COMPACT_ATOMS: atom_id res chain seq x y z
N MET A 1 0.71 17.57 21.17
CA MET A 1 1.89 16.87 20.62
C MET A 1 1.53 15.39 20.64
N PHE A 2 1.77 14.65 19.55
CA PHE A 2 1.44 13.21 19.46
C PHE A 2 2.67 12.38 19.84
N ASP A 3 2.45 11.20 20.42
CA ASP A 3 3.48 10.26 20.86
C ASP A 3 3.13 8.81 20.48
N SER A 4 3.92 7.83 20.97
CA SER A 4 3.75 6.41 20.67
C SER A 4 2.47 5.77 21.23
N THR A 5 1.73 6.47 22.09
CA THR A 5 0.46 5.99 22.67
C THR A 5 -0.76 6.63 22.02
N THR A 6 -0.55 7.65 21.19
CA THR A 6 -1.63 8.38 20.51
C THR A 6 -2.32 7.48 19.49
N GLN A 7 -3.65 7.39 19.57
CA GLN A 7 -4.44 6.63 18.61
C GLN A 7 -4.68 7.41 17.31
N ALA A 8 -4.94 6.68 16.22
CA ALA A 8 -5.20 7.27 14.91
C ALA A 8 -6.38 8.26 14.93
N GLN A 9 -7.40 7.97 15.74
CA GLN A 9 -8.59 8.81 15.91
C GLN A 9 -8.24 10.15 16.56
N GLU A 10 -7.31 10.17 17.52
CA GLU A 10 -6.87 11.40 18.19
C GLU A 10 -6.09 12.29 17.23
N VAL A 11 -5.22 11.70 16.41
CA VAL A 11 -4.50 12.40 15.34
C VAL A 11 -5.49 12.97 14.32
N ALA A 12 -6.42 12.15 13.84
CA ALA A 12 -7.42 12.56 12.86
C ALA A 12 -8.32 13.69 13.39
N ALA A 13 -8.73 13.64 14.66
CA ALA A 13 -9.48 14.71 15.31
C ALA A 13 -8.71 16.04 15.28
N GLY A 14 -7.40 16.02 15.58
CA GLY A 14 -6.54 17.19 15.54
C GLY A 14 -6.39 17.81 14.14
N PHE A 15 -6.52 16.99 13.08
CA PHE A 15 -6.39 17.41 11.69
C PHE A 15 -7.72 17.40 10.91
N ARG A 16 -8.87 17.40 11.59
CA ARG A 16 -10.20 17.34 10.97
C ARG A 16 -10.42 18.35 9.83
N GLY A 17 -9.93 19.58 9.98
CA GLY A 17 -10.04 20.62 8.95
C GLY A 17 -9.19 20.35 7.69
N VAL A 18 -8.13 19.55 7.83
CA VAL A 18 -7.30 19.10 6.71
C VAL A 18 -7.93 17.89 6.00
N ILE A 19 -8.65 17.03 6.74
CA ILE A 19 -9.33 15.84 6.21
C ILE A 19 -10.60 16.22 5.42
N ALA A 20 -11.36 17.19 5.94
CA ALA A 20 -12.63 17.59 5.37
C ALA A 20 -12.53 17.91 3.86
N GLY A 21 -13.43 17.32 3.08
CA GLY A 21 -13.51 17.50 1.63
C GLY A 21 -12.38 16.86 0.81
N LYS A 22 -11.43 16.14 1.44
CA LYS A 22 -10.33 15.50 0.71
C LYS A 22 -10.72 14.13 0.15
N THR A 23 -10.09 13.81 -0.97
CA THR A 23 -10.20 12.53 -1.68
C THR A 23 -9.03 11.64 -1.29
N PHE A 24 -9.33 10.48 -0.71
CA PHE A 24 -8.34 9.50 -0.33
C PHE A 24 -8.50 8.26 -1.20
N VAL A 25 -7.40 7.74 -1.73
CA VAL A 25 -7.33 6.41 -2.35
C VAL A 25 -6.54 5.52 -1.40
N ILE A 26 -7.15 4.47 -0.86
CA ILE A 26 -6.49 3.53 0.06
C ILE A 26 -6.52 2.13 -0.55
N THR A 27 -5.35 1.55 -0.72
CA THR A 27 -5.21 0.21 -1.31
C THR A 27 -5.17 -0.88 -0.24
N GLY A 28 -5.60 -2.10 -0.58
CA GLY A 28 -5.51 -3.25 0.33
C GLY A 28 -6.40 -3.16 1.56
N VAL A 29 -7.61 -2.61 1.40
CA VAL A 29 -8.56 -2.42 2.50
C VAL A 29 -9.33 -3.71 2.77
N GLY A 30 -9.36 -4.13 4.04
CA GLY A 30 -10.18 -5.21 4.54
C GLY A 30 -10.26 -5.15 6.06
N SER A 31 -11.31 -5.74 6.63
CA SER A 31 -11.61 -5.67 8.07
C SER A 31 -10.41 -6.12 8.93
N GLY A 32 -10.13 -5.35 9.98
CA GLY A 32 -9.02 -5.59 10.91
C GLY A 32 -7.63 -5.22 10.39
N GLY A 33 -7.50 -4.75 9.14
CA GLY A 33 -6.22 -4.29 8.58
C GLY A 33 -5.99 -2.79 8.76
N LEU A 34 -4.73 -2.35 8.57
CA LEU A 34 -4.33 -0.94 8.65
C LEU A 34 -5.14 -0.04 7.70
N GLY A 35 -5.40 -0.50 6.47
CA GLY A 35 -6.23 0.25 5.52
C GLY A 35 -7.65 0.53 6.03
N ALA A 36 -8.27 -0.42 6.74
CA ALA A 36 -9.58 -0.21 7.35
C ALA A 36 -9.50 0.78 8.53
N ALA A 37 -8.49 0.64 9.40
CA ALA A 37 -8.26 1.57 10.51
C ALA A 37 -8.04 3.02 10.04
N VAL A 38 -7.34 3.21 8.91
CA VAL A 38 -7.19 4.53 8.28
C VAL A 38 -8.56 5.06 7.84
N CYS A 39 -9.39 4.24 7.20
CA CYS A 39 -10.73 4.67 6.77
C CYS A 39 -11.62 5.03 7.96
N GLU A 40 -11.60 4.22 9.02
CA GLU A 40 -12.33 4.44 10.27
C GLU A 40 -11.89 5.72 10.97
N ALA A 41 -10.59 6.05 10.98
CA ALA A 41 -10.10 7.30 11.56
C ALA A 41 -10.48 8.54 10.72
N LEU A 42 -10.58 8.41 9.40
CA LEU A 42 -10.91 9.53 8.52
C LEU A 42 -12.42 9.81 8.43
N ALA A 43 -13.25 8.76 8.45
CA ALA A 43 -14.69 8.83 8.17
C ALA A 43 -15.47 9.88 9.01
N PRO A 44 -15.20 10.06 10.32
CA PRO A 44 -15.93 11.04 11.14
C PRO A 44 -15.74 12.51 10.73
N TYR A 45 -14.74 12.82 9.90
CA TYR A 45 -14.32 14.19 9.60
C TYR A 45 -14.65 14.64 8.18
N SER A 46 -15.73 14.07 7.62
CA SER A 46 -16.31 14.46 6.33
C SER A 46 -15.30 14.51 5.17
N PRO A 47 -14.52 13.43 4.92
CA PRO A 47 -13.73 13.35 3.70
C PRO A 47 -14.64 13.49 2.48
N GLY A 48 -14.13 14.07 1.40
CA GLY A 48 -14.89 14.25 0.16
C GLY A 48 -15.29 12.92 -0.47
N VAL A 49 -14.35 11.98 -0.55
CA VAL A 49 -14.61 10.59 -0.93
C VAL A 49 -13.47 9.69 -0.43
N LEU A 50 -13.82 8.51 0.10
CA LEU A 50 -12.90 7.42 0.36
C LEU A 50 -13.00 6.40 -0.77
N ILE A 51 -11.97 6.31 -1.59
CA ILE A 51 -11.86 5.30 -2.65
C ILE A 51 -11.00 4.16 -2.09
N ILE A 52 -11.61 3.01 -1.85
CA ILE A 52 -10.94 1.88 -1.23
C ILE A 52 -10.82 0.71 -2.21
N THR A 53 -9.68 0.05 -2.20
CA THR A 53 -9.42 -1.06 -3.13
C THR A 53 -8.96 -2.32 -2.43
N GLY A 54 -9.20 -3.46 -3.07
CA GLY A 54 -8.75 -4.76 -2.62
C GLY A 54 -8.85 -5.80 -3.72
N ARG A 55 -8.01 -6.84 -3.64
CA ARG A 55 -7.99 -7.96 -4.59
C ARG A 55 -9.30 -8.76 -4.54
N ASP A 56 -9.69 -9.15 -3.34
CA ASP A 56 -10.99 -9.71 -3.04
C ASP A 56 -11.94 -8.55 -2.72
N ILE A 57 -12.88 -8.30 -3.63
CA ILE A 57 -13.81 -7.16 -3.56
C ILE A 57 -14.74 -7.22 -2.34
N GLN A 58 -15.01 -8.41 -1.79
CA GLN A 58 -15.92 -8.56 -0.65
C GLN A 58 -15.35 -7.91 0.61
N ARG A 59 -14.01 -7.93 0.77
CA ARG A 59 -13.32 -7.35 1.93
C ARG A 59 -13.49 -5.82 2.05
N PRO A 60 -13.16 -5.00 1.03
CA PRO A 60 -13.41 -3.57 1.08
C PRO A 60 -14.92 -3.25 1.07
N GLN A 61 -15.77 -4.06 0.43
CA GLN A 61 -17.23 -3.86 0.49
C GLN A 61 -17.77 -3.96 1.92
N ALA A 62 -17.31 -4.93 2.71
CA ALA A 62 -17.70 -5.05 4.11
C ALA A 62 -17.28 -3.82 4.93
N VAL A 63 -16.08 -3.30 4.72
CA VAL A 63 -15.59 -2.07 5.36
C VAL A 63 -16.42 -0.86 4.94
N ALA A 64 -16.67 -0.68 3.63
CA ALA A 64 -17.50 0.41 3.12
C ALA A 64 -18.89 0.40 3.75
N LYS A 65 -19.53 -0.77 3.82
CA LYS A 65 -20.84 -0.92 4.44
C LYS A 65 -20.82 -0.50 5.90
N ALA A 66 -19.87 -1.00 6.68
CA ALA A 66 -19.75 -0.65 8.10
C ALA A 66 -19.56 0.86 8.33
N LEU A 67 -18.76 1.52 7.47
CA LEU A 67 -18.53 2.96 7.57
C LEU A 67 -19.77 3.77 7.18
N ILE A 68 -20.48 3.39 6.12
CA ILE A 68 -21.70 4.08 5.67
C ILE A 68 -22.82 3.92 6.71
N ASP A 69 -22.96 2.73 7.30
CA ASP A 69 -23.94 2.47 8.37
C ASP A 69 -23.70 3.38 9.60
N GLN A 70 -22.44 3.78 9.86
CA GLN A 70 -22.06 4.67 10.96
C GLN A 70 -22.06 6.16 10.58
N HIS A 71 -21.92 6.48 9.29
CA HIS A 71 -21.73 7.83 8.77
C HIS A 71 -22.57 8.03 7.50
N ALA A 72 -23.84 8.43 7.66
CA ALA A 72 -24.82 8.47 6.57
C ALA A 72 -24.42 9.31 5.35
N ASP A 73 -23.66 10.40 5.55
CA ASP A 73 -23.21 11.30 4.47
C ASP A 73 -21.85 10.91 3.87
N LEU A 74 -21.24 9.83 4.36
CA LEU A 74 -19.92 9.38 3.91
C LEU A 74 -19.98 8.81 2.49
N LYS A 75 -19.13 9.34 1.60
CA LYS A 75 -18.97 8.81 0.25
C LYS A 75 -17.83 7.80 0.23
N VAL A 76 -18.17 6.54 -0.01
CA VAL A 76 -17.19 5.46 -0.21
C VAL A 76 -17.37 4.85 -1.59
N SER A 77 -16.28 4.74 -2.35
CA SER A 77 -16.22 4.01 -3.62
C SER A 77 -15.33 2.79 -3.46
N VAL A 78 -15.82 1.63 -3.87
CA VAL A 78 -15.11 0.35 -3.73
C VAL A 78 -14.71 -0.14 -5.11
N ILE A 79 -13.42 -0.34 -5.33
CA ILE A 79 -12.86 -0.73 -6.63
C ILE A 79 -12.02 -1.99 -6.48
N GLN A 80 -12.31 -3.02 -7.27
CA GLN A 80 -11.50 -4.23 -7.26
C GLN A 80 -10.15 -3.95 -7.90
N MET A 81 -9.07 -4.35 -7.25
CA MET A 81 -7.73 -4.17 -7.79
C MET A 81 -6.79 -5.25 -7.26
N ASP A 82 -6.17 -5.96 -8.20
CA ASP A 82 -5.07 -6.87 -7.94
C ASP A 82 -3.76 -6.24 -8.42
N LEU A 83 -2.87 -5.93 -7.48
CA LEU A 83 -1.56 -5.31 -7.78
C LEU A 83 -0.60 -6.27 -8.49
N ALA A 84 -0.87 -7.58 -8.44
CA ALA A 84 -0.17 -8.58 -9.23
C ALA A 84 -0.48 -8.49 -10.74
N SER A 85 -1.47 -7.69 -11.17
CA SER A 85 -1.88 -7.62 -12.55
C SER A 85 -1.83 -6.19 -13.07
N THR A 86 -0.90 -5.89 -13.97
CA THR A 86 -0.81 -4.61 -14.69
C THR A 86 -2.17 -4.21 -15.27
N LYS A 87 -2.89 -5.17 -15.88
CA LYS A 87 -4.21 -4.91 -16.45
C LYS A 87 -5.26 -4.54 -15.39
N SER A 88 -5.22 -5.23 -14.24
CA SER A 88 -6.10 -4.89 -13.12
C SER A 88 -5.80 -3.49 -12.58
N VAL A 89 -4.53 -3.13 -12.41
CA VAL A 89 -4.10 -1.79 -11.97
C VAL A 89 -4.53 -0.70 -12.95
N GLU A 90 -4.37 -0.93 -14.26
CA GLU A 90 -4.85 -0.01 -15.30
C GLU A 90 -6.36 0.22 -15.24
N ASN A 91 -7.13 -0.87 -15.16
CA ASN A 91 -8.59 -0.80 -15.07
C ASN A 91 -9.02 -0.07 -13.78
N ALA A 92 -8.43 -0.41 -12.63
CA ALA A 92 -8.72 0.24 -11.36
C ALA A 92 -8.38 1.74 -11.42
N ALA A 93 -7.25 2.12 -12.02
CA ALA A 93 -6.89 3.53 -12.20
C ALA A 93 -7.91 4.28 -13.06
N GLN A 94 -8.48 3.65 -14.10
CA GLN A 94 -9.55 4.26 -14.90
C GLN A 94 -10.82 4.47 -14.06
N GLU A 95 -11.22 3.49 -13.26
CA GLU A 95 -12.39 3.61 -12.37
C GLU A 95 -12.17 4.71 -11.31
N ILE A 96 -10.98 4.79 -10.71
CA ILE A 96 -10.63 5.84 -9.73
C ILE A 96 -10.80 7.24 -10.35
N LYS A 97 -10.33 7.43 -11.58
CA LYS A 97 -10.42 8.72 -12.31
C LYS A 97 -11.87 9.11 -12.63
N LYS A 98 -12.75 8.14 -12.84
CA LYS A 98 -14.20 8.41 -13.03
C LYS A 98 -14.87 8.90 -11.74
N VAL A 99 -14.39 8.42 -10.59
CA VAL A 99 -14.96 8.79 -9.28
C VAL A 99 -14.53 10.19 -8.86
N ALA A 100 -13.26 10.54 -9.07
CA ALA A 100 -12.74 11.84 -8.64
C ALA A 100 -11.72 12.41 -9.63
N SER A 101 -11.94 13.66 -10.05
CA SER A 101 -11.00 14.44 -10.87
C SER A 101 -9.73 14.85 -10.12
N ARG A 102 -9.80 14.88 -8.78
CA ARG A 102 -8.69 15.28 -7.89
C ARG A 102 -8.49 14.24 -6.80
N ILE A 103 -7.25 13.76 -6.66
CA ILE A 103 -6.81 12.89 -5.58
C ILE A 103 -5.90 13.69 -4.67
N HIS A 104 -6.25 13.72 -3.39
CA HIS A 104 -5.49 14.48 -2.39
C HIS A 104 -4.46 13.60 -1.69
N VAL A 105 -4.82 12.35 -1.41
CA VAL A 105 -3.93 11.38 -0.76
C VAL A 105 -4.07 10.01 -1.42
N LEU A 106 -2.95 9.42 -1.83
CA LEU A 106 -2.86 8.01 -2.21
C LEU A 106 -2.10 7.27 -1.11
N VAL A 107 -2.73 6.28 -0.49
CA VAL A 107 -2.15 5.39 0.52
C VAL A 107 -1.91 4.02 -0.12
N ASN A 108 -0.64 3.78 -0.45
CA ASN A 108 -0.11 2.49 -0.87
C ASN A 108 0.06 1.62 0.38
N ASN A 109 -1.04 0.99 0.81
CA ASN A 109 -1.15 0.16 2.01
C ASN A 109 -1.17 -1.35 1.70
N ALA A 110 -1.63 -1.74 0.51
CA ALA A 110 -1.61 -3.15 0.14
C ALA A 110 -0.16 -3.68 0.18
N GLY A 111 0.00 -4.92 0.63
CA GLY A 111 1.29 -5.58 0.65
C GLY A 111 1.14 -7.05 0.97
N VAL A 112 2.12 -7.83 0.52
CA VAL A 112 2.30 -9.23 0.87
C VAL A 112 3.64 -9.40 1.60
N MET A 113 3.70 -10.39 2.48
CA MET A 113 4.91 -10.73 3.21
C MET A 113 4.96 -12.24 3.37
N CYS A 114 6.16 -12.79 3.40
CA CYS A 114 6.41 -14.19 3.69
C CYS A 114 5.77 -15.20 2.71
N ILE A 115 5.72 -14.87 1.41
CA ILE A 115 5.39 -15.89 0.41
C ILE A 115 6.55 -16.90 0.38
N GLN A 116 6.25 -18.16 0.73
CA GLN A 116 7.27 -19.16 1.06
C GLN A 116 8.15 -19.51 -0.15
N ASP A 117 7.52 -19.70 -1.29
CA ASP A 117 8.18 -20.08 -2.53
C ASP A 117 8.37 -18.85 -3.40
N ARG A 118 9.53 -18.77 -4.05
CA ARG A 118 9.79 -17.76 -5.08
C ARG A 118 8.81 -17.98 -6.24
N THR A 119 7.85 -17.08 -6.41
CA THR A 119 6.97 -17.09 -7.57
C THR A 119 7.21 -15.89 -8.48
N LEU A 120 6.85 -16.06 -9.75
CA LEU A 120 6.96 -15.01 -10.76
C LEU A 120 5.57 -14.62 -11.23
N ILE A 121 5.34 -13.32 -11.28
CA ILE A 121 4.15 -12.68 -11.80
C ILE A 121 4.48 -12.11 -13.18
N GLU A 122 3.63 -12.39 -14.17
CA GLU A 122 3.80 -11.92 -15.55
C GLU A 122 4.12 -10.41 -15.58
N PRO A 123 5.19 -9.94 -16.26
CA PRO A 123 6.00 -10.63 -17.28
C PRO A 123 7.26 -11.38 -16.76
N GLY A 124 7.28 -11.81 -15.49
CA GLY A 124 8.42 -12.51 -14.89
C GLY A 124 9.06 -11.79 -13.71
N ILE A 125 8.29 -10.95 -13.00
CA ILE A 125 8.73 -10.20 -11.83
C ILE A 125 8.44 -11.03 -10.58
N GLU A 126 9.40 -11.11 -9.66
CA GLU A 126 9.19 -11.75 -8.35
C GLU A 126 8.01 -11.12 -7.60
N ASP A 127 7.22 -11.94 -6.91
CA ASP A 127 5.89 -11.56 -6.42
C ASP A 127 5.87 -10.42 -5.40
N HIS A 128 6.77 -10.40 -4.41
CA HIS A 128 6.89 -9.29 -3.47
C HIS A 128 7.27 -8.01 -4.22
N LEU A 129 8.22 -8.07 -5.15
CA LEU A 129 8.59 -6.92 -5.99
C LEU A 129 7.41 -6.43 -6.83
N ALA A 130 6.69 -7.35 -7.47
CA ALA A 130 5.57 -7.05 -8.34
C ALA A 130 4.44 -6.36 -7.56
N ILE A 131 4.08 -6.90 -6.39
CA ILE A 131 2.94 -6.44 -5.60
C ILE A 131 3.29 -5.20 -4.77
N ASN A 132 4.33 -5.28 -3.94
CA ASN A 132 4.65 -4.25 -2.94
C ASN A 132 5.27 -3.00 -3.58
N TYR A 133 5.88 -3.12 -4.77
CA TYR A 133 6.58 -2.00 -5.41
C TYR A 133 6.01 -1.68 -6.79
N VAL A 134 6.09 -2.60 -7.75
CA VAL A 134 5.79 -2.31 -9.17
C VAL A 134 4.33 -1.95 -9.38
N GLY A 135 3.39 -2.69 -8.80
CA GLY A 135 1.96 -2.41 -8.87
C GLY A 135 1.62 -1.04 -8.29
N HIS A 136 2.19 -0.70 -7.13
CA HIS A 136 2.00 0.61 -6.49
C HIS A 136 2.60 1.75 -7.29
N PHE A 137 3.81 1.56 -7.84
CA PHE A 137 4.45 2.52 -8.71
C PHE A 137 3.60 2.77 -9.97
N LEU A 138 3.10 1.71 -10.61
CA LEU A 138 2.23 1.81 -11.78
C LEU A 138 0.95 2.58 -11.43
N LEU A 139 0.29 2.25 -10.32
CA LEU A 139 -0.91 2.96 -9.87
C LEU A 139 -0.62 4.46 -9.66
N ALA A 140 0.43 4.80 -8.91
CA ALA A 140 0.80 6.19 -8.65
C ALA A 140 1.14 6.95 -9.95
N LYS A 141 1.83 6.30 -10.89
CA LYS A 141 2.13 6.84 -12.22
C LYS A 141 0.84 7.13 -13.00
N LEU A 142 -0.09 6.18 -13.04
CA LEU A 142 -1.35 6.32 -13.77
C LEU A 142 -2.24 7.42 -13.18
N LEU A 143 -2.15 7.65 -11.87
CA LEU A 143 -2.90 8.68 -11.15
C LEU A 143 -2.15 10.02 -11.02
N ALA A 144 -0.94 10.13 -11.57
CA ALA A 144 -0.05 11.27 -11.33
C ALA A 144 -0.67 12.63 -11.68
N GLU A 145 -1.43 12.71 -12.77
CA GLU A 145 -2.11 13.95 -13.18
C GLU A 145 -3.22 14.33 -12.20
N HIS A 146 -3.94 13.36 -11.64
CA HIS A 146 -5.01 13.60 -10.66
C HIS A 146 -4.45 13.90 -9.27
N LEU A 147 -3.22 13.45 -9.00
CA LEU A 147 -2.42 13.76 -7.81
C LEU A 147 -1.69 15.10 -7.90
N ARG A 148 -1.56 15.73 -9.07
CA ARG A 148 -1.00 17.08 -9.21
C ARG A 148 -2.12 18.13 -9.34
N SER A 149 -1.95 19.28 -8.70
CA SER A 149 -2.70 20.48 -9.05
C SER A 149 -1.79 21.71 -8.98
N PRO A 150 -2.12 22.80 -9.71
CA PRO A 150 -1.35 24.04 -9.65
C PRO A 150 -1.24 24.64 -8.25
N GLU A 151 -2.26 24.46 -7.42
CA GLU A 151 -2.39 25.07 -6.10
C GLU A 151 -1.73 24.25 -4.98
N ALA A 152 -1.73 22.92 -5.11
CA ALA A 152 -1.08 22.03 -4.15
C ALA A 152 -0.86 20.63 -4.74
N SER A 153 0.32 20.04 -4.52
CA SER A 153 0.57 18.63 -4.84
C SER A 153 -0.16 17.71 -3.86
N GLY A 154 -0.72 16.62 -4.38
CA GLY A 154 -1.27 15.52 -3.58
C GLY A 154 -0.14 14.74 -2.90
N ARG A 155 -0.49 13.95 -1.87
CA ARG A 155 0.47 13.17 -1.10
C ARG A 155 0.37 11.70 -1.45
N VAL A 156 1.50 11.07 -1.73
CA VAL A 156 1.61 9.61 -1.81
C VAL A 156 2.26 9.12 -0.52
N ILE A 157 1.62 8.17 0.15
CA ILE A 157 2.07 7.54 1.40
C ILE A 157 2.28 6.06 1.08
N ASN A 158 3.51 5.58 1.27
CA ASN A 158 3.82 4.15 1.17
C ASN A 158 3.89 3.58 2.58
N VAL A 159 3.02 2.62 2.87
CA VAL A 159 3.12 1.83 4.10
C VAL A 159 4.27 0.85 3.91
N SER A 160 5.14 0.78 4.92
CA SER A 160 6.30 -0.11 4.94
C SER A 160 6.42 -0.74 6.32
N SER A 161 7.35 -1.68 6.47
CA SER A 161 7.65 -2.39 7.71
C SER A 161 9.09 -2.13 8.12
N SER A 162 9.44 -2.28 9.41
CA SER A 162 10.85 -2.33 9.82
C SER A 162 11.63 -3.46 9.14
N ALA A 163 10.92 -4.49 8.65
CA ALA A 163 11.50 -5.57 7.86
C ALA A 163 12.22 -5.08 6.58
N HIS A 164 11.91 -3.89 6.04
CA HIS A 164 12.65 -3.33 4.90
C HIS A 164 14.14 -3.14 5.19
N THR A 165 14.54 -3.09 6.46
CA THR A 165 15.95 -2.96 6.89
C THR A 165 16.73 -4.28 6.81
N VAL A 166 16.05 -5.41 6.60
CA VAL A 166 16.69 -6.73 6.48
C VAL A 166 17.57 -6.80 5.24
N SER A 167 17.12 -6.22 4.13
CA SER A 167 17.87 -6.24 2.88
C SER A 167 17.73 -4.92 2.14
N PRO A 168 18.84 -4.35 1.64
CA PRO A 168 18.76 -3.34 0.60
C PRO A 168 18.12 -3.92 -0.67
N PHE A 169 17.76 -3.04 -1.60
CA PHE A 169 17.28 -3.46 -2.91
C PHE A 169 18.39 -4.15 -3.72
N ARG A 170 18.11 -5.34 -4.25
CA ARG A 170 19.09 -6.17 -4.97
C ARG A 170 19.09 -5.87 -6.47
N PHE A 171 19.65 -4.74 -6.89
CA PHE A 171 19.72 -4.38 -8.32
C PHE A 171 20.43 -5.43 -9.21
N GLY A 172 21.38 -6.20 -8.66
CA GLY A 172 22.09 -7.27 -9.37
C GLY A 172 21.31 -8.58 -9.47
N ASP A 173 20.31 -8.78 -8.60
CA ASP A 173 19.39 -9.93 -8.66
C ASP A 173 18.00 -9.54 -8.16
N PRO A 174 17.27 -8.69 -8.91
CA PRO A 174 16.03 -8.12 -8.42
C PRO A 174 14.90 -9.16 -8.35
N HIS A 175 15.11 -10.33 -8.95
CA HIS A 175 14.13 -11.40 -9.01
C HIS A 175 14.56 -12.63 -8.23
N PHE A 176 15.60 -12.54 -7.39
CA PHE A 176 16.09 -13.64 -6.56
C PHE A 176 16.36 -14.95 -7.36
N VAL A 177 16.97 -14.85 -8.54
CA VAL A 177 17.32 -15.99 -9.41
C VAL A 177 18.54 -16.74 -8.87
N GLY A 178 19.49 -16.07 -8.20
CA GLY A 178 20.72 -16.69 -7.72
C GLY A 178 21.46 -15.83 -6.70
N SER A 179 21.69 -16.41 -5.52
CA SER A 179 22.20 -15.70 -4.33
C SER A 179 23.72 -15.53 -4.24
N SER A 180 24.50 -16.04 -5.19
CA SER A 180 25.92 -16.34 -4.92
C SER A 180 26.92 -15.21 -5.18
N ASN A 181 26.54 -14.06 -5.75
CA ASN A 181 27.47 -12.95 -6.02
C ASN A 181 26.79 -11.55 -6.00
N LEU A 182 26.06 -11.25 -4.93
CA LEU A 182 25.54 -9.89 -4.75
C LEU A 182 26.69 -8.90 -4.46
N PRO A 183 26.65 -7.68 -5.00
CA PRO A 183 27.49 -6.60 -4.53
C PRO A 183 27.34 -6.41 -2.99
N PRO A 184 28.41 -6.05 -2.26
CA PRO A 184 28.33 -5.93 -0.79
C PRO A 184 27.26 -4.95 -0.27
N ASP A 185 26.91 -3.92 -1.05
CA ASP A 185 25.84 -2.96 -0.75
C ASP A 185 24.43 -3.50 -1.05
N GLN A 186 24.32 -4.73 -1.55
CA GLN A 186 23.08 -5.43 -1.87
C GLN A 186 22.89 -6.71 -1.03
N GLU A 187 23.88 -7.05 -0.19
CA GLU A 187 23.77 -8.16 0.75
C GLU A 187 22.81 -7.82 1.90
N PRO A 188 22.08 -8.82 2.44
CA PRO A 188 21.21 -8.60 3.59
C PRO A 188 22.03 -8.23 4.84
N SER A 189 21.44 -7.48 5.76
CA SER A 189 22.09 -7.11 7.02
C SER A 189 22.27 -8.36 7.90
N ARG A 190 23.52 -8.70 8.24
CA ARG A 190 23.81 -9.83 9.14
C ARG A 190 23.18 -9.66 10.51
N GLU A 191 23.11 -8.43 11.02
CA GLU A 191 22.48 -8.12 12.29
C GLU A 191 20.96 -8.32 12.21
N ALA A 192 20.32 -7.79 11.17
CA ALA A 192 18.88 -7.98 10.96
C ALA A 192 18.54 -9.46 10.74
N CYS A 193 19.32 -10.19 9.94
CA CYS A 193 19.12 -11.63 9.75
C CYS A 193 19.19 -12.40 11.08
N ARG A 194 20.10 -12.04 12.00
CA ARG A 194 20.13 -12.65 13.34
C ARG A 194 18.91 -12.24 14.18
N ALA A 195 18.48 -10.99 14.11
CA ALA A 195 17.34 -10.51 14.88
C ALA A 195 16.00 -11.14 14.45
N PHE A 196 15.89 -11.54 13.18
CA PHE A 196 14.69 -12.15 12.60
C PHE A 196 14.83 -13.66 12.33
N ASP A 197 15.87 -14.31 12.88
CA ASP A 197 16.17 -15.75 12.69
C ASP A 197 16.20 -16.20 11.22
N ILE A 198 16.75 -15.37 10.34
CA ILE A 198 16.85 -15.61 8.90
C ILE A 198 18.14 -16.38 8.59
N PRO A 199 18.06 -17.58 7.95
CA PRO A 199 19.24 -18.30 7.49
C PRO A 199 20.03 -17.50 6.44
N TRP A 200 21.35 -17.36 6.65
CA TRP A 200 22.20 -16.53 5.80
C TRP A 200 22.37 -17.10 4.37
N GLU A 201 22.38 -18.42 4.21
CA GLU A 201 22.77 -19.08 2.96
C GLU A 201 21.58 -19.53 2.09
N SER A 202 20.36 -19.05 2.36
CA SER A 202 19.21 -19.42 1.54
C SER A 202 19.23 -18.71 0.18
N ALA A 203 18.96 -19.46 -0.90
CA ALA A 203 18.82 -18.89 -2.24
C ALA A 203 17.63 -17.93 -2.35
N TYR A 204 16.56 -18.21 -1.60
CA TYR A 204 15.40 -17.36 -1.44
C TYR A 204 14.99 -17.35 0.03
N SER A 205 14.75 -16.16 0.58
CA SER A 205 14.21 -16.02 1.92
C SER A 205 13.00 -15.08 1.88
N PRO A 206 11.81 -15.55 2.28
CA PRO A 206 10.59 -14.73 2.31
C PRO A 206 10.72 -13.45 3.15
N LEU A 207 11.61 -13.46 4.15
CA LEU A 207 11.85 -12.32 5.04
C LEU A 207 12.87 -11.33 4.49
N VAL A 208 13.60 -11.73 3.45
CA VAL A 208 14.58 -10.91 2.72
C VAL A 208 13.97 -10.33 1.45
N ALA A 209 13.00 -11.03 0.86
CA ALA A 209 12.29 -10.62 -0.33
C ALA A 209 11.34 -9.44 -0.04
N TYR A 210 11.81 -8.23 -0.34
CA TYR A 210 11.03 -6.99 -0.51
C TYR A 210 9.82 -6.80 0.42
N ALA A 211 10.09 -6.91 1.73
CA ALA A 211 9.14 -6.66 2.82
C ALA A 211 8.87 -5.18 3.10
#